data_AF-A0A954RZD5-F1
#
_entry.id   AF-A0A954RZD5-F1
#
_cell.length_a   1.000
_cell.length_b   1.000
_cell.length_c   1.000
_cell.angle_alpha   90.00
_cell.angle_beta   90.00
_cell.angle_gamma   90.00
#
_symmetry.space_group_name_H-M   'P 1'
#
loop_
_entity.id
_entity.type
_entity.pdbx_description
1 polymer ?
#
loop_
_entity_poly.entity_id
_entity_poly.type
_entity_poly.pdbx_seq_one_letter_code
_entity_poly.pdbx_strand_id
1 'polypeptide(L)'
;MRRIIWVLLALAVWTPTVADAGEGWKEFCRKFQLYKKRTQAWPEPFIHRDREAVRSPWDVMEHNGWRSQNTLTEHLFTDDGELTEAGRRKIVWIATQAPEERRTVYILATEDRNATLSRTESVKQLVADLSQQGIAPPQMMMTSRRPLSWQGDYFDRVEKASRDNVAPPVLPEMVLTTEGG
;
A
#
# COMPACT_ATOMS: atom_id res chain seq x y z
N MET A 1 -10.93 -13.64 -74.06
CA MET A 1 -9.52 -13.62 -73.62
C MET A 1 -9.24 -12.64 -72.47
N ARG A 2 -9.81 -11.42 -72.45
CA ARG A 2 -9.55 -10.41 -71.38
C ARG A 2 -9.95 -10.82 -69.95
N ARG A 3 -11.00 -11.65 -69.75
CA ARG A 3 -11.48 -12.05 -68.42
C ARG A 3 -10.62 -13.14 -67.74
N ILE A 4 -9.93 -13.98 -68.52
CA ILE A 4 -9.05 -15.05 -67.99
C ILE A 4 -7.74 -14.44 -67.46
N ILE A 5 -7.26 -13.36 -68.08
CA ILE A 5 -6.06 -12.64 -67.65
C ILE A 5 -6.27 -11.99 -66.27
N TRP A 6 -7.45 -11.42 -66.01
CA TRP A 6 -7.76 -10.83 -64.70
C TRP A 6 -7.90 -11.87 -63.59
N VAL A 7 -8.43 -13.07 -63.88
CA VAL A 7 -8.53 -14.16 -62.90
C VAL A 7 -7.16 -14.72 -62.53
N LEU A 8 -6.25 -14.87 -63.51
CA LEU A 8 -4.88 -15.34 -63.24
C LEU A 8 -4.03 -14.30 -62.51
N LEU A 9 -4.24 -13.01 -62.77
CA LEU A 9 -3.61 -11.92 -62.00
C LEU A 9 -4.11 -11.86 -60.55
N ALA A 10 -5.41 -12.07 -60.33
CA ALA A 10 -5.97 -12.12 -58.98
C ALA A 10 -5.50 -13.34 -58.18
N LEU A 11 -5.28 -14.50 -58.85
CA LEU A 11 -4.79 -15.71 -58.20
C LEU A 11 -3.31 -15.61 -57.77
N ALA A 12 -2.48 -14.84 -58.50
CA ALA A 12 -1.08 -14.63 -58.15
C ALA A 12 -0.89 -13.70 -56.92
N VAL A 13 -1.82 -12.77 -56.70
CA VAL A 13 -1.80 -11.83 -55.57
C VAL A 13 -2.28 -12.47 -54.26
N TRP A 14 -2.90 -13.65 -54.33
CA TRP A 14 -3.37 -14.41 -53.16
C TRP A 14 -2.56 -15.68 -52.91
N THR A 15 -1.26 -15.65 -53.21
CA THR A 15 -0.33 -16.64 -52.68
C THR A 15 0.26 -16.08 -51.39
N PRO A 16 -0.02 -16.65 -50.21
CA PRO A 16 0.68 -16.25 -49.01
C PRO A 16 2.17 -16.50 -49.26
N THR A 17 2.96 -15.43 -49.21
CA THR A 17 4.39 -15.50 -49.47
C THR A 17 5.00 -16.51 -48.50
N VAL A 18 5.58 -17.58 -49.03
CA VAL A 18 6.21 -18.69 -48.29
C VAL A 18 7.29 -18.20 -47.30
N ALA A 19 7.78 -16.97 -47.49
CA ALA A 19 8.67 -16.27 -46.58
C ALA A 19 8.04 -16.00 -45.19
N ASP A 20 6.75 -15.64 -45.13
CA ASP A 20 6.04 -15.35 -43.89
C ASP A 20 5.79 -16.64 -43.08
N ALA A 21 5.51 -17.75 -43.77
CA ALA A 21 5.41 -19.07 -43.16
C ALA A 21 6.75 -19.56 -42.56
N GLY A 22 7.88 -19.24 -43.22
CA GLY A 22 9.22 -19.60 -42.74
C GLY A 22 9.66 -18.80 -41.52
N GLU A 23 9.30 -17.52 -41.44
CA GLU A 23 9.56 -16.67 -40.27
C GLU A 23 8.67 -17.04 -39.09
N GLY A 24 7.39 -17.31 -39.33
CA GLY A 24 6.46 -17.84 -38.33
C GLY A 24 6.90 -19.19 -37.75
N TRP A 25 7.43 -20.10 -38.57
CA TRP A 25 7.94 -21.39 -38.10
C TRP A 25 9.19 -21.25 -37.22
N LYS A 26 10.12 -20.37 -37.60
CA LYS A 26 11.32 -20.07 -36.78
C LYS A 26 10.93 -19.49 -35.43
N GLU A 27 9.98 -18.57 -35.41
CA GLU A 27 9.46 -17.97 -34.18
C GLU A 27 8.74 -18.99 -33.30
N PHE A 28 7.96 -19.89 -33.89
CA PHE A 28 7.35 -21.02 -33.20
C PHE A 28 8.39 -21.93 -32.55
N CYS A 29 9.38 -22.41 -33.31
CA CYS A 29 10.45 -23.25 -32.78
C CYS A 29 11.23 -22.56 -31.67
N ARG A 30 11.50 -21.25 -31.81
CA ARG A 30 12.15 -20.43 -30.77
C ARG A 30 11.32 -20.38 -29.49
N LYS A 31 10.02 -20.09 -29.59
CA LYS A 31 9.08 -20.09 -28.44
C LYS A 31 8.98 -21.46 -27.79
N PHE A 32 8.94 -22.53 -28.57
CA PHE A 32 8.89 -23.90 -28.07
C PHE A 32 10.15 -24.28 -27.28
N GLN A 33 11.33 -23.96 -27.81
CA GLN A 33 12.60 -24.19 -27.11
C GLN A 33 12.71 -23.37 -25.82
N LEU A 34 12.24 -22.12 -25.85
CA LEU A 34 12.15 -21.27 -24.65
C LEU A 34 11.22 -21.89 -23.60
N TYR A 35 10.03 -22.35 -24.03
CA TYR A 35 9.06 -23.01 -23.15
C TYR A 35 9.63 -24.28 -22.54
N LYS A 36 10.28 -25.14 -23.33
CA LYS A 36 10.92 -26.37 -22.82
C LYS A 36 11.97 -26.06 -21.74
N LYS A 37 12.87 -25.10 -21.99
CA LYS A 37 13.89 -24.67 -21.02
C LYS A 37 13.26 -24.09 -19.75
N ARG A 38 12.17 -23.33 -19.91
CA ARG A 38 11.42 -22.71 -18.82
C ARG A 38 10.71 -23.73 -17.93
N THR A 39 10.09 -24.75 -18.52
CA THR A 39 9.44 -25.85 -17.78
C THR A 39 10.47 -26.71 -17.06
N GLN A 40 11.64 -26.96 -17.67
CA GLN A 40 12.75 -27.67 -17.02
C GLN A 40 13.34 -26.90 -15.83
N ALA A 41 13.34 -25.57 -15.89
CA ALA A 41 13.82 -24.70 -14.82
C ALA A 41 12.73 -24.37 -13.78
N TRP A 42 11.50 -24.87 -13.94
CA TRP A 42 10.44 -24.63 -12.96
C TRP A 42 10.82 -25.29 -11.62
N PRO A 43 10.62 -24.62 -10.47
CA PRO A 43 9.90 -23.36 -10.26
C PRO A 43 10.78 -22.09 -10.08
N GLU A 44 12.10 -22.23 -9.97
CA GLU A 44 13.02 -21.18 -9.50
C GLU A 44 12.91 -19.79 -10.18
N PRO A 45 12.76 -19.66 -11.52
CA PRO A 45 12.70 -18.34 -12.16
C PRO A 45 11.37 -17.60 -11.92
N PHE A 46 10.32 -18.28 -11.44
CA PHE A 46 9.02 -17.68 -11.17
C PHE A 46 8.84 -17.31 -9.70
N ILE A 47 9.41 -18.12 -8.80
CA ILE A 47 9.23 -17.95 -7.35
C ILE A 47 9.67 -16.56 -6.87
N HIS A 48 10.80 -16.04 -7.36
CA HIS A 48 11.29 -14.74 -6.89
C HIS A 48 10.37 -13.59 -7.27
N ARG A 49 9.90 -13.58 -8.53
CA ARG A 49 8.95 -12.57 -9.01
C ARG A 49 7.58 -12.70 -8.35
N ASP A 50 7.10 -13.91 -8.15
CA ASP A 50 5.81 -14.14 -7.47
C ASP A 50 5.89 -13.70 -6.00
N ARG A 51 7.00 -14.00 -5.31
CA ARG A 51 7.23 -13.53 -3.93
C ARG A 51 7.28 -12.01 -3.85
N GLU A 52 7.98 -11.36 -4.79
CA GLU A 52 8.05 -9.90 -4.86
C GLU A 52 6.69 -9.26 -5.19
N ALA A 53 5.93 -9.87 -6.12
CA ALA A 53 4.58 -9.43 -6.46
C ALA A 53 3.63 -9.54 -5.26
N VAL A 54 3.83 -10.54 -4.39
CA VAL A 54 3.06 -10.67 -3.15
C VAL A 54 3.55 -9.68 -2.09
N ARG A 55 4.85 -9.42 -1.96
CA ARG A 55 5.42 -8.53 -0.92
C ARG A 55 5.25 -7.05 -1.21
N SER A 56 5.45 -6.63 -2.46
CA SER A 56 5.46 -5.22 -2.84
C SER A 56 4.20 -4.43 -2.45
N PRO A 57 2.97 -4.98 -2.50
CA PRO A 57 1.80 -4.25 -2.03
C PRO A 57 1.83 -4.02 -0.52
N TRP A 58 2.36 -4.95 0.27
CA TRP A 58 2.47 -4.80 1.72
C TRP A 58 3.41 -3.67 2.10
N ASP A 59 4.54 -3.53 1.44
CA ASP A 59 5.49 -2.44 1.70
C ASP A 59 4.81 -1.08 1.45
N VAL A 60 4.02 -0.98 0.37
CA VAL A 60 3.22 0.22 0.06
C VAL A 60 2.13 0.45 1.11
N MET A 61 1.42 -0.58 1.54
CA MET A 61 0.38 -0.48 2.56
C MET A 61 0.97 -0.08 3.92
N GLU A 62 2.12 -0.64 4.28
CA GLU A 62 2.85 -0.33 5.49
C GLU A 62 3.30 1.15 5.49
N HIS A 63 3.94 1.60 4.40
CA HIS A 63 4.34 3.00 4.26
C HIS A 63 3.15 3.96 4.35
N ASN A 64 2.03 3.61 3.69
CA ASN A 64 0.79 4.39 3.78
C ASN A 64 0.20 4.39 5.20
N GLY A 65 0.27 3.26 5.91
CA GLY A 65 -0.17 3.14 7.30
C GLY A 65 0.62 4.07 8.21
N TRP A 66 1.96 4.06 8.10
CA TRP A 66 2.81 4.98 8.85
C TRP A 66 2.58 6.44 8.50
N ARG A 67 2.44 6.75 7.22
CA ARG A 67 2.08 8.11 6.78
C ARG A 67 0.76 8.56 7.39
N SER A 68 -0.26 7.71 7.37
CA SER A 68 -1.58 7.98 7.95
C SER A 68 -1.47 8.21 9.46
N GLN A 69 -0.76 7.33 10.18
CA GLN A 69 -0.57 7.42 11.62
C GLN A 69 0.18 8.69 12.02
N ASN A 70 1.22 9.06 11.27
CA ASN A 70 2.05 10.24 11.56
C ASN A 70 1.48 11.54 10.99
N THR A 71 0.27 11.50 10.40
CA THR A 71 -0.41 12.71 9.96
C THR A 71 -1.06 13.43 11.14
N LEU A 72 -0.80 14.73 11.23
CA LEU A 72 -1.43 15.66 12.13
C LEU A 72 -2.67 16.24 11.45
N THR A 73 -3.83 15.80 11.92
CA THR A 73 -5.15 16.21 11.47
C THR A 73 -5.66 17.42 12.26
N GLU A 74 -6.74 18.03 11.78
CA GLU A 74 -7.34 19.25 12.35
C GLU A 74 -7.59 19.19 13.86
N HIS A 75 -8.04 18.05 14.41
CA HIS A 75 -8.35 17.91 15.84
C HIS A 75 -7.12 17.97 16.78
N LEU A 76 -5.90 17.93 16.23
CA LEU A 76 -4.66 18.08 16.99
C LEU A 76 -4.19 19.54 17.05
N PHE A 77 -4.97 20.45 16.47
CA PHE A 77 -4.76 21.87 16.50
C PHE A 77 -5.96 22.56 17.14
N THR A 78 -5.72 23.70 17.78
CA THR A 78 -6.77 24.64 18.16
C THR A 78 -7.25 25.41 16.92
N ASP A 79 -8.36 26.13 17.06
CA ASP A 79 -8.91 26.96 15.98
C ASP A 79 -7.91 28.05 15.53
N ASP A 80 -7.05 28.52 16.44
CA ASP A 80 -5.99 29.50 16.16
C ASP A 80 -4.77 28.90 15.43
N GLY A 81 -4.73 27.58 15.28
CA GLY A 81 -3.64 26.85 14.62
C GLY A 81 -2.49 26.45 15.54
N GLU A 82 -2.63 26.63 16.85
CA GLU A 82 -1.66 26.14 17.85
C GLU A 82 -1.82 24.63 18.07
N LEU A 83 -0.75 23.96 18.51
CA LEU A 83 -0.80 22.53 18.83
C LEU A 83 -1.52 22.29 20.16
N THR A 84 -2.49 21.38 20.16
CA THR A 84 -3.09 20.89 21.41
C THR A 84 -2.12 19.98 22.16
N GLU A 85 -2.37 19.74 23.45
CA GLU A 85 -1.59 18.78 24.25
C GLU A 85 -1.51 17.38 23.61
N ALA A 86 -2.61 16.94 22.99
CA ALA A 86 -2.63 15.68 22.25
C ALA A 86 -1.69 15.71 21.03
N GLY A 87 -1.71 16.81 20.27
CA GLY A 87 -0.80 17.03 19.14
C GLY A 87 0.67 17.05 19.57
N ARG A 88 0.99 17.77 20.65
CA ARG A 88 2.35 17.83 21.22
C ARG A 88 2.85 16.43 21.60
N ARG A 89 2.05 15.68 22.37
CA ARG A 89 2.40 14.31 22.79
C ARG A 89 2.59 13.37 21.60
N LYS A 90 1.77 13.51 20.56
CA LYS A 90 1.90 12.72 19.33
C LYS A 90 3.23 12.98 18.63
N ILE A 91 3.66 14.24 18.52
CA ILE A 91 4.95 14.59 17.91
C ILE A 91 6.12 14.03 18.74
N VAL A 92 6.06 14.14 20.07
CA VAL A 92 7.05 13.54 20.98
C VAL A 92 7.11 12.03 20.80
N TRP A 93 5.97 11.36 20.68
CA TRP A 93 5.91 9.93 20.42
C TRP A 93 6.53 9.56 19.07
N ILE A 94 6.27 10.32 18.01
CA ILE A 94 6.89 10.09 16.70
C ILE A 94 8.41 10.26 16.80
N ALA A 95 8.90 11.29 17.51
CA ALA A 95 10.32 11.55 17.64
C ALA A 95 11.07 10.47 18.45
N THR A 96 10.42 9.87 19.44
CA THR A 96 11.08 8.95 20.40
C THR A 96 10.78 7.48 20.16
N GLN A 97 9.54 7.12 19.84
CA GLN A 97 9.07 5.73 19.76
C GLN A 97 8.99 5.19 18.33
N ALA A 98 8.77 6.04 17.33
CA ALA A 98 8.70 5.56 15.95
C ALA A 98 10.09 5.08 15.48
N PRO A 99 10.15 4.05 14.61
CA PRO A 99 11.40 3.63 13.96
C PRO A 99 12.06 4.80 13.25
N GLU A 100 13.40 4.88 13.28
CA GLU A 100 14.16 6.03 12.77
C GLU A 100 13.81 6.40 11.33
N GLU A 101 13.70 5.42 10.44
CA GLU A 101 13.33 5.58 9.03
C GLU A 101 11.91 6.15 8.82
N ARG A 102 11.07 6.15 9.86
CA ARG A 102 9.65 6.53 9.81
C ARG A 102 9.34 7.72 10.71
N ARG A 103 10.35 8.41 11.25
CA ARG A 103 10.19 9.64 12.04
C ARG A 103 9.91 10.84 11.15
N THR A 104 8.78 10.79 10.44
CA THR A 104 8.30 11.89 9.60
C THR A 104 6.93 12.32 10.08
N VAL A 105 6.81 13.57 10.49
CA VAL A 105 5.57 14.23 10.84
C VAL A 105 4.95 14.80 9.58
N TYR A 106 3.71 14.40 9.29
CA TYR A 106 2.95 14.93 8.16
C TYR A 106 1.92 15.95 8.65
N ILE A 107 1.90 17.14 8.07
CA ILE A 107 0.94 18.20 8.43
C ILE A 107 -0.14 18.23 7.37
N LEU A 108 -1.40 18.05 7.77
CA LEU A 108 -2.52 18.14 6.85
C LEU A 108 -2.73 19.59 6.40
N ALA A 109 -2.61 19.84 5.09
CA ALA A 109 -2.90 21.13 4.50
C ALA A 109 -4.41 21.40 4.54
N THR A 110 -4.78 22.61 4.94
CA THR A 110 -6.17 23.11 4.89
C THR A 110 -6.41 23.94 3.64
N GLU A 111 -7.67 24.23 3.35
CA GLU A 111 -8.04 25.16 2.27
C GLU A 111 -7.50 26.57 2.53
N ASP A 112 -7.50 27.00 3.80
CA ASP A 112 -6.87 28.25 4.19
C ASP A 112 -5.34 28.08 4.33
N ARG A 113 -4.61 28.90 3.58
CA ARG A 113 -3.15 28.96 3.60
C ARG A 113 -2.63 29.55 4.90
N ASN A 114 -3.32 30.52 5.48
CA ASN A 114 -2.88 31.16 6.73
C ASN A 114 -2.96 30.17 7.90
N ALA A 115 -4.08 29.45 8.02
CA ALA A 115 -4.20 28.35 8.98
C ALA A 115 -3.11 27.27 8.79
N THR A 116 -2.80 26.88 7.55
CA THR A 116 -1.74 25.90 7.27
C THR A 116 -0.36 26.41 7.71
N LEU A 117 -0.05 27.69 7.48
CA LEU A 117 1.20 28.31 7.90
C LEU A 117 1.29 28.37 9.43
N SER A 118 0.23 28.77 10.13
CA SER A 118 0.16 28.81 11.59
C SER A 118 0.44 27.42 12.20
N ARG A 119 -0.23 26.38 11.68
CA ARG A 119 -0.01 24.98 12.10
C ARG A 119 1.41 24.52 11.86
N THR A 120 1.97 24.85 10.69
CA THR A 120 3.34 24.49 10.33
C THR A 120 4.34 25.15 11.25
N GLU A 121 4.12 26.42 11.59
CA GLU A 121 4.99 27.17 12.50
C GLU A 121 4.93 26.61 13.93
N SER A 122 3.74 26.29 14.44
CA SER A 122 3.55 25.65 15.74
C SER A 122 4.29 24.31 15.84
N VAL A 123 4.24 23.49 14.78
CA VAL A 123 4.97 22.22 14.73
C VAL A 123 6.48 22.44 14.66
N LYS A 124 6.95 23.39 13.86
CA LYS A 124 8.38 23.74 13.77
C LYS A 124 8.95 24.16 15.12
N GLN A 125 8.22 24.99 15.87
CA GLN A 125 8.63 25.43 17.19
C GLN A 125 8.82 24.24 18.13
N LEU A 126 7.84 23.32 18.19
CA LEU A 126 7.96 22.13 19.03
C LEU A 126 9.14 21.24 18.59
N VAL A 127 9.34 21.06 17.28
CA VAL A 127 10.47 20.26 16.77
C VAL A 127 11.82 20.91 17.11
N ALA A 128 11.91 22.24 17.10
CA ALA A 128 13.09 22.97 17.54
C ALA A 128 13.35 22.78 19.04
N ASP A 129 12.30 22.81 19.87
CA ASP A 129 12.39 22.56 21.31
C ASP A 129 12.89 21.12 21.60
N LEU A 130 12.43 20.14 20.83
CA LEU A 130 12.90 18.75 20.96
C LEU A 130 14.38 18.60 20.62
N SER A 131 14.84 19.31 19.58
CA SER A 131 16.25 19.36 19.21
C SER A 131 17.12 19.93 20.33
N GLN A 132 16.64 21.00 21.00
CA GLN A 132 17.34 21.58 22.16
C GLN A 132 17.41 20.62 23.36
N GLN A 133 16.45 19.70 23.49
CA GLN A 133 16.43 18.65 24.51
C GLN A 133 17.30 17.43 24.13
N GLY A 134 18.01 17.48 22.99
CA GLY A 134 18.85 16.38 22.51
C GLY A 134 18.09 15.24 21.85
N ILE A 135 16.80 15.42 21.56
CA ILE A 135 15.99 14.44 20.82
C ILE A 135 16.16 14.72 19.33
N ALA A 136 16.48 13.69 18.54
CA ALA A 136 16.62 13.83 17.10
C ALA A 136 15.30 14.36 16.49
N PRO A 137 15.32 15.52 15.80
CA PRO A 137 14.10 16.13 15.29
C PRO A 137 13.52 15.27 14.16
N PRO A 138 12.20 14.97 14.18
CA PRO A 138 11.57 14.26 13.08
C PRO A 138 11.54 15.14 11.82
N GLN A 139 11.55 14.50 10.66
CA GLN A 139 11.36 15.21 9.38
C GLN A 139 9.93 15.76 9.31
N MET A 140 9.75 16.93 8.73
CA MET A 140 8.43 17.56 8.56
C MET A 140 8.06 17.62 7.09
N MET A 141 6.85 17.17 6.75
CA MET A 141 6.30 17.25 5.39
C MET A 141 4.85 17.69 5.42
N MET A 142 4.42 18.44 4.40
CA MET A 142 3.01 18.74 4.21
C MET A 142 2.32 17.64 3.40
N THR A 143 1.06 17.38 3.69
CA THR A 143 0.25 16.44 2.91
C THR A 143 -1.17 16.96 2.72
N SER A 144 -1.75 16.73 1.55
CA SER A 144 -3.18 16.95 1.29
C SER A 144 -4.02 15.69 1.52
N ARG A 145 -3.37 14.54 1.78
CA ARG A 145 -4.09 13.28 1.96
C ARG A 145 -4.58 13.18 3.39
N ARG A 146 -5.89 13.35 3.57
CA ARG A 146 -6.53 13.13 4.86
C ARG A 146 -6.50 11.62 5.19
N PRO A 147 -6.00 11.23 6.39
CA PRO A 147 -6.10 9.84 6.82
C PRO A 147 -7.57 9.47 7.02
N LEU A 148 -7.91 8.19 6.86
CA LEU A 148 -9.24 7.71 7.17
C LEU A 148 -9.43 7.79 8.69
N SER A 149 -10.07 8.85 9.16
CA SER A 149 -10.43 9.03 10.56
C SER A 149 -11.92 8.79 10.71
N TRP A 150 -12.28 8.02 11.73
CA TRP A 150 -13.68 7.81 12.12
C TRP A 150 -13.95 8.52 13.43
N GLN A 151 -15.22 8.81 13.70
CA GLN A 151 -15.64 9.42 14.95
C GLN A 151 -15.50 8.39 16.08
N GLY A 152 -15.00 8.82 17.24
CA GLY A 152 -14.89 7.95 18.43
C GLY A 152 -16.23 7.32 18.81
N ASP A 153 -17.31 8.11 18.78
CA ASP A 153 -18.68 7.67 19.05
C ASP A 153 -19.16 6.51 18.16
N TYR A 154 -18.62 6.38 16.95
CA TYR A 154 -18.93 5.24 16.10
C TYR A 154 -18.27 3.97 16.64
N PHE A 155 -16.98 4.03 16.98
CA PHE A 155 -16.27 2.89 17.56
C PHE A 155 -16.86 2.46 18.90
N ASP A 156 -17.17 3.41 19.79
CA ASP A 156 -17.80 3.12 21.08
C ASP A 156 -19.13 2.39 20.90
N ARG A 157 -19.95 2.82 19.94
CA ARG A 157 -21.23 2.16 19.63
C ARG A 157 -21.04 0.74 19.10
N VAL A 158 -20.10 0.55 18.17
CA VAL A 158 -19.82 -0.78 17.60
C VAL A 158 -19.23 -1.71 18.65
N GLU A 159 -18.29 -1.24 19.47
CA GLU A 159 -17.69 -2.03 20.53
C GLU A 159 -18.72 -2.42 21.58
N LYS A 160 -19.56 -1.48 22.00
CA LYS A 160 -20.64 -1.76 22.94
C LYS A 160 -21.62 -2.79 22.37
N ALA A 161 -22.08 -2.59 21.13
CA ALA A 161 -22.95 -3.54 20.45
C ALA A 161 -22.29 -4.91 20.28
N SER A 162 -20.98 -4.97 20.02
CA SER A 162 -20.26 -6.23 19.94
C SER A 162 -20.24 -6.93 21.30
N ARG A 163 -19.86 -6.23 22.38
CA ARG A 163 -19.84 -6.77 23.75
C ARG A 163 -21.20 -7.26 24.20
N ASP A 164 -22.25 -6.50 23.91
CA ASP A 164 -23.63 -6.82 24.27
C ASP A 164 -24.16 -8.07 23.51
N ASN A 165 -23.58 -8.39 22.34
CA ASN A 165 -23.98 -9.52 21.49
C ASN A 165 -23.00 -10.71 21.52
N VAL A 166 -21.91 -10.67 22.31
CA VAL A 166 -21.02 -11.82 22.44
C VAL A 166 -21.72 -12.91 23.27
N ALA A 167 -21.83 -14.12 22.70
CA ALA A 167 -22.38 -15.26 23.42
C ALA A 167 -21.53 -15.54 24.69
N PRO A 168 -22.15 -15.95 25.81
CA PRO A 168 -21.42 -16.27 27.03
C PRO A 168 -20.29 -17.27 26.76
N PRO A 169 -19.09 -17.09 27.32
CA PRO A 169 -18.01 -18.05 27.14
C PRO A 169 -18.42 -19.40 27.74
N VAL A 170 -18.44 -20.44 26.91
CA VAL A 170 -18.72 -21.82 27.34
C VAL A 170 -17.39 -22.57 27.42
N LEU A 171 -17.13 -23.25 28.54
CA LEU A 171 -15.97 -24.13 28.65
C LEU A 171 -16.19 -25.37 27.78
N PRO A 172 -15.18 -25.83 27.02
CA PRO A 172 -15.29 -27.10 26.32
C PRO A 172 -15.50 -28.23 27.33
N GLU A 173 -16.39 -29.17 27.03
CA GLU A 173 -16.62 -30.33 27.90
C GLU A 173 -15.31 -31.12 28.07
N MET A 174 -14.93 -31.37 29.33
CA MET A 174 -13.81 -32.26 29.63
C MET A 174 -14.23 -33.68 29.26
N VAL A 175 -13.72 -34.16 28.11
CA VAL A 175 -13.80 -35.57 27.76
C VAL A 175 -12.87 -36.32 28.70
N LEU A 176 -13.42 -36.86 29.78
CA LEU A 176 -12.74 -37.86 30.59
C LEU A 176 -12.64 -39.13 29.74
N THR A 177 -11.46 -39.36 29.16
CA THR A 177 -11.15 -40.63 28.49
C THR A 177 -11.15 -41.73 29.54
N THR A 178 -12.28 -42.41 29.69
CA THR A 178 -12.36 -43.72 30.35
C THR A 178 -11.71 -44.76 29.45
N GLU A 179 -10.38 -44.82 29.49
CA GLU A 179 -9.63 -46.01 29.11
C GLU A 179 -9.70 -47.01 30.28
N GLY A 180 -10.46 -48.08 30.11
CA GLY A 180 -10.53 -49.16 31.10
C GLY A 180 -11.59 -50.20 30.77
N GLY A 181 -11.16 -51.28 30.12
CA GLY A 181 -11.96 -52.48 29.82
C GLY A 181 -11.23 -53.42 28.88
#